data_AF-A0A8H2W124-F1
#
_entry.id   AF-A0A8H2W124-F1
#
_cell.length_a   1.000
_cell.length_b   1.000
_cell.length_c   1.000
_cell.angle_alpha   90.00
_cell.angle_beta   90.00
_cell.angle_gamma   90.00
#
_symmetry.space_group_name_H-M   'P 1'
#
loop_
_entity.id
_entity.type
_entity.pdbx_description
1 polymer ?
#
loop_
_entity_poly.entity_id
_entity_poly.type
_entity_poly.pdbx_seq_one_letter_code
_entity_poly.pdbx_strand_id
1 'polypeptide(L)'
;MGQSPSKISTHGRGESTLSECLAGILCGNRSAVDEFSQQEEEEHYYPHALIFQGTDPKADKLSTRLFFRRPLTLNNLKLFKHRPSSLVGAVWRYIEPTGPNLSDIQKEAIMRWKEIDILNSTNPYQLSPIENVLEKYFHIFDDLFFRGALKNHVILIISTTCAATIPGCKGHTSEDSNVVFQRAKNGQLQCRFNPISTITIYINEKLEPMSGKVLKGLFGVLVHEMCHAFFYIYGCVGNCCRDGSLDLGTRGHGIMFQEITFNIQIMAASESVLGCNLNMGRYFSLLQELRDKQGWKEQMDVSRWGFDEKKLINDLVKINT
;
A
#
# COMPACT_ATOMS: atom_id res chain seq x y z
N MET A 1 -81.23 19.93 3.44
CA MET A 1 -80.14 19.08 2.92
C MET A 1 -78.84 19.63 3.49
N GLY A 2 -78.22 19.13 4.56
CA GLY A 2 -78.33 17.84 5.25
C GLY A 2 -76.92 17.25 5.40
N GLN A 3 -76.37 17.38 6.60
CA GLN A 3 -75.00 17.08 7.07
C GLN A 3 -74.41 15.68 6.76
N SER A 4 -73.09 15.61 7.03
CA SER A 4 -72.28 14.45 7.50
C SER A 4 -71.54 13.63 6.44
N PRO A 5 -70.28 13.27 6.74
CA PRO A 5 -70.01 11.84 6.90
C PRO A 5 -69.22 11.48 8.16
N SER A 6 -69.66 10.35 8.71
CA SER A 6 -69.18 9.67 9.90
C SER A 6 -67.94 8.80 9.64
N LYS A 7 -67.18 8.56 10.71
CA LYS A 7 -66.08 7.60 10.85
C LYS A 7 -66.55 6.14 10.79
N ILE A 8 -65.61 5.22 10.49
CA ILE A 8 -65.22 3.94 11.15
C ILE A 8 -64.23 3.23 10.19
N SER A 9 -62.91 3.20 10.43
CA SER A 9 -62.13 2.23 11.24
C SER A 9 -62.33 0.75 10.87
N THR A 10 -61.32 0.11 10.26
CA THR A 10 -60.69 -1.13 10.77
C THR A 10 -59.50 -1.60 9.90
N HIS A 11 -58.41 -1.91 10.60
CA HIS A 11 -57.29 -2.83 10.36
C HIS A 11 -56.75 -3.15 8.95
N GLY A 12 -55.41 -3.04 8.84
CA GLY A 12 -54.63 -3.79 7.86
C GLY A 12 -53.30 -3.18 7.43
N ARG A 13 -52.51 -2.54 8.31
CA ARG A 13 -51.14 -2.12 7.96
C ARG A 13 -50.15 -3.23 8.32
N GLY A 14 -49.90 -4.11 7.36
CA GLY A 14 -48.77 -5.03 7.33
C GLY A 14 -47.70 -4.50 6.38
N GLU A 15 -46.89 -3.56 6.85
CA GLU A 15 -45.60 -3.22 6.23
C GLU A 15 -44.55 -3.40 7.32
N SER A 16 -43.90 -4.57 7.32
CA SER A 16 -42.74 -4.84 8.16
C SER A 16 -41.50 -4.25 7.51
N THR A 17 -41.12 -3.05 7.94
CA THR A 17 -39.76 -2.53 7.75
C THR A 17 -38.80 -3.29 8.66
N LEU A 18 -38.18 -4.33 8.11
CA LEU A 18 -37.01 -5.03 8.68
C LEU A 18 -35.77 -4.11 8.64
N SER A 19 -35.81 -3.01 9.40
CA SER A 19 -34.65 -2.11 9.57
C SER A 19 -34.40 -1.68 11.01
N GLU A 20 -35.26 -2.04 11.96
CA GLU A 20 -35.10 -1.62 13.37
C GLU A 20 -34.78 -2.76 14.35
N CYS A 21 -34.69 -4.01 13.88
CA CYS A 21 -34.41 -5.17 14.75
C CYS A 21 -32.91 -5.53 14.88
N LEU A 22 -31.99 -4.81 14.23
CA LEU A 22 -30.54 -5.04 14.36
C LEU A 22 -29.81 -3.99 15.20
N ALA A 23 -30.45 -2.85 15.50
CA ALA A 23 -29.85 -1.82 16.36
C ALA A 23 -30.06 -2.07 17.86
N GLY A 24 -31.02 -2.92 18.24
CA GLY A 24 -31.35 -3.20 19.65
C GLY A 24 -30.63 -4.40 20.28
N ILE A 25 -29.94 -5.24 19.49
CA ILE A 25 -29.30 -6.48 19.99
C ILE A 25 -27.80 -6.28 20.31
N LEU A 26 -27.19 -5.17 19.88
CA LEU A 26 -25.79 -4.84 20.19
C LEU A 26 -25.61 -3.82 21.33
N CYS A 27 -26.71 -3.37 21.96
CA CYS A 27 -26.70 -2.47 23.11
C CYS A 27 -27.38 -3.12 24.32
N GLY A 28 -26.80 -4.21 24.85
CA GLY A 28 -27.40 -4.87 26.00
C GLY A 28 -26.61 -6.07 26.51
N ASN A 29 -25.39 -5.84 26.98
CA ASN A 29 -24.77 -6.49 28.15
C ASN A 29 -23.29 -6.11 28.24
N ARG A 30 -23.02 -4.92 28.79
CA ARG A 30 -21.76 -4.59 29.44
C ARG A 30 -21.70 -5.37 30.75
N SER A 31 -20.95 -6.47 30.79
CA SER A 31 -20.41 -7.14 31.99
C SER A 31 -20.07 -8.58 31.60
N ALA A 32 -18.88 -8.81 31.02
CA ALA A 32 -18.14 -10.09 30.92
C ALA A 32 -17.20 -10.15 29.69
N VAL A 33 -16.51 -9.05 29.34
CA VAL A 33 -15.43 -9.08 28.32
C VAL A 33 -14.11 -8.53 28.90
N ASP A 34 -14.02 -8.36 30.21
CA ASP A 34 -12.84 -7.82 30.92
C ASP A 34 -11.86 -8.90 31.45
N GLU A 35 -11.94 -10.15 30.99
CA GLU A 35 -11.07 -11.23 31.50
C GLU A 35 -10.15 -11.91 30.47
N PHE A 36 -9.94 -11.32 29.29
CA PHE A 36 -8.94 -11.82 28.33
C PHE A 36 -7.92 -10.78 27.83
N SER A 37 -7.74 -9.69 28.59
CA SER A 37 -6.83 -8.60 28.23
C SER A 37 -5.85 -8.25 29.36
N GLN A 38 -5.40 -9.24 30.12
CA GLN A 38 -4.37 -9.04 31.15
C GLN A 38 -3.29 -10.13 31.02
N GLN A 39 -2.31 -9.85 30.15
CA GLN A 39 -0.89 -10.18 30.28
C GLN A 39 -0.24 -10.09 28.90
N GLU A 40 0.25 -8.90 28.56
CA GLU A 40 1.48 -8.71 27.79
C GLU A 40 1.82 -7.21 27.95
N GLU A 41 2.81 -6.92 28.78
CA GLU A 41 3.28 -5.57 29.08
C GLU A 41 3.73 -4.88 27.78
N GLU A 42 3.04 -3.80 27.42
CA GLU A 42 3.39 -2.93 26.29
C GLU A 42 4.63 -2.09 26.63
N GLU A 43 5.82 -2.60 26.28
CA GLU A 43 7.02 -1.76 26.19
C GLU A 43 6.95 -0.86 24.95
N HIS A 44 7.11 0.45 25.19
CA HIS A 44 7.14 1.51 24.21
C HIS A 44 8.24 1.27 23.16
N TYR A 45 7.83 1.07 21.91
CA TYR A 45 8.75 1.00 20.78
C TYR A 45 9.08 2.42 20.31
N TYR A 46 10.26 2.90 20.71
CA TYR A 46 10.86 4.15 20.21
C TYR A 46 11.61 3.88 18.91
N PRO A 47 11.29 4.58 17.80
CA PRO A 47 12.11 4.56 16.60
C PRO A 47 13.34 5.45 16.86
N HIS A 48 14.48 4.86 17.21
CA HIS A 48 15.78 5.52 17.07
C HIS A 48 16.27 5.28 15.63
N ALA A 49 16.75 6.27 14.88
CA ALA A 49 17.62 7.34 15.31
C ALA A 49 16.95 8.73 15.44
N LEU A 50 16.74 9.15 16.69
CA LEU A 50 17.19 10.48 17.09
C LEU A 50 18.72 10.41 17.05
N ILE A 51 19.37 11.23 16.22
CA ILE A 51 20.78 11.54 16.39
C ILE A 51 20.87 12.33 17.70
N PHE A 52 20.97 11.63 18.83
CA PHE A 52 21.58 12.23 20.01
C PHE A 52 23.07 12.34 19.68
N GLN A 53 23.53 13.56 19.42
CA GLN A 53 24.96 13.87 19.50
C GLN A 53 25.41 13.53 20.93
N GLY A 54 25.98 12.34 21.15
CA GLY A 54 26.69 12.03 22.38
C GLY A 54 26.55 10.63 23.01
N THR A 55 25.99 9.60 22.38
CA THR A 55 25.95 8.25 23.01
C THR A 55 26.65 7.15 22.23
N ASP A 56 27.17 6.18 23.00
CA ASP A 56 28.12 5.12 22.64
C ASP A 56 27.67 4.27 21.43
N PRO A 57 28.52 4.11 20.39
CA PRO A 57 28.21 3.32 19.18
C PRO A 57 27.93 1.83 19.44
N LYS A 58 28.17 1.31 20.65
CA LYS A 58 27.76 -0.05 21.04
C LYS A 58 26.26 -0.16 21.39
N ALA A 59 25.62 0.92 21.81
CA ALA A 59 24.18 0.93 22.14
C ALA A 59 23.29 0.90 20.89
N ASP A 60 23.72 1.55 19.81
CA ASP A 60 23.01 1.59 18.52
C ASP A 60 22.91 0.22 17.83
N LYS A 61 23.90 -0.66 18.06
CA LYS A 61 23.89 -2.04 17.54
C LYS A 61 22.96 -2.98 18.32
N LEU A 62 22.53 -2.61 19.52
CA LEU A 62 21.68 -3.44 20.38
C LEU A 62 20.19 -3.11 20.21
N SER A 63 19.82 -1.84 19.94
CA SER A 63 18.41 -1.44 19.78
C SER A 63 17.74 -2.03 18.54
N THR A 64 18.49 -2.19 17.45
CA THR A 64 18.02 -2.83 16.20
C THR A 64 17.81 -4.34 16.32
N ARG A 65 18.32 -4.98 17.39
CA ARG A 65 18.28 -6.45 17.56
C ARG A 65 17.14 -6.98 18.43
N LEU A 66 16.45 -6.16 19.22
CA LEU A 66 15.73 -6.69 20.39
C LEU A 66 14.20 -6.84 20.32
N PHE A 67 13.51 -6.51 19.22
CA PHE A 67 12.02 -6.48 19.25
C PHE A 67 11.25 -7.44 18.33
N PHE A 68 11.89 -8.44 17.71
CA PHE A 68 11.14 -9.52 17.04
C PHE A 68 11.78 -10.88 17.34
N ARG A 69 11.07 -11.73 18.10
CA ARG A 69 11.52 -13.12 18.36
C ARG A 69 11.79 -13.94 17.08
N ARG A 70 11.29 -13.50 15.91
CA ARG A 70 11.84 -13.81 14.57
C ARG A 70 11.59 -12.63 13.61
N PRO A 71 12.59 -12.16 12.85
CA PRO A 71 12.37 -11.12 11.85
C PRO A 71 11.37 -11.59 10.76
N LEU A 72 10.39 -10.75 10.42
CA LEU A 72 9.42 -11.06 9.36
C LEU A 72 10.15 -11.22 8.02
N THR A 73 9.82 -12.26 7.25
CA THR A 73 10.33 -12.44 5.89
C THR A 73 9.15 -12.56 4.93
N LEU A 74 9.38 -12.29 3.64
CA LEU A 74 8.35 -12.44 2.62
C LEU A 74 7.81 -13.88 2.50
N ASN A 75 8.55 -14.88 2.99
CA ASN A 75 8.09 -16.27 3.11
C ASN A 75 6.95 -16.49 4.11
N ASN A 76 6.87 -15.64 5.13
CA ASN A 76 6.03 -15.86 6.30
C ASN A 76 4.98 -14.75 6.46
N LEU A 77 4.63 -14.08 5.36
CA LEU A 77 3.57 -13.09 5.36
C LEU A 77 2.24 -13.74 5.71
N LYS A 78 1.43 -12.96 6.42
CA LYS A 78 0.09 -13.32 6.85
C LYS A 78 -0.78 -12.12 6.51
N LEU A 79 -1.89 -12.39 5.87
CA LEU A 79 -2.85 -11.38 5.44
C LEU A 79 -3.29 -10.55 6.66
N PHE A 80 -3.29 -9.23 6.52
CA PHE A 80 -3.81 -8.29 7.51
C PHE A 80 -3.19 -8.32 8.92
N LYS A 81 -1.92 -8.74 9.07
CA LYS A 81 -1.34 -9.01 10.41
C LYS A 81 -0.06 -8.25 10.73
N HIS A 82 0.49 -7.48 9.79
CA HIS A 82 1.83 -6.94 9.97
C HIS A 82 1.81 -5.43 10.14
N ARG A 83 2.64 -4.92 11.05
CA ARG A 83 2.89 -3.49 11.13
C ARG A 83 3.60 -3.02 9.84
N PRO A 84 3.33 -1.80 9.37
CA PRO A 84 3.99 -1.24 8.20
C PRO A 84 5.51 -1.34 8.25
N SER A 85 6.14 -1.01 9.39
CA SER A 85 7.60 -1.13 9.58
C SER A 85 8.13 -2.56 9.42
N SER A 86 7.38 -3.56 9.89
CA SER A 86 7.74 -4.97 9.71
C SER A 86 7.68 -5.40 8.25
N LEU A 87 6.68 -4.91 7.50
CA LEU A 87 6.54 -5.13 6.06
C LEU A 87 7.69 -4.50 5.27
N VAL A 88 8.02 -3.23 5.56
CA VAL A 88 9.19 -2.55 4.99
C VAL A 88 10.46 -3.35 5.28
N GLY A 89 10.68 -3.78 6.52
CA GLY A 89 11.85 -4.58 6.89
C GLY A 89 11.91 -5.95 6.20
N ALA A 90 10.76 -6.56 5.89
CA ALA A 90 10.71 -7.82 5.14
C ALA A 90 11.08 -7.63 3.67
N VAL A 91 10.59 -6.55 3.04
CA VAL A 91 10.96 -6.17 1.66
C VAL A 91 12.42 -5.78 1.61
N TRP A 92 12.88 -4.90 2.51
CA TRP A 92 14.28 -4.49 2.62
C TRP A 92 15.21 -5.70 2.69
N ARG A 93 14.98 -6.67 3.58
CA ARG A 93 15.79 -7.90 3.66
C ARG A 93 15.82 -8.72 2.36
N TYR A 94 14.78 -8.63 1.54
CA TYR A 94 14.72 -9.34 0.26
C TYR A 94 15.45 -8.59 -0.84
N ILE A 95 15.37 -7.26 -0.87
CA ILE A 95 15.96 -6.40 -1.90
C ILE A 95 17.35 -5.87 -1.53
N GLU A 96 17.75 -6.00 -0.25
CA GLU A 96 19.02 -5.48 0.26
C GLU A 96 20.17 -6.09 -0.55
N PRO A 97 20.95 -5.25 -1.24
CA PRO A 97 21.98 -5.72 -2.15
C PRO A 97 23.21 -6.14 -1.36
N THR A 98 23.17 -7.32 -0.75
CA THR A 98 24.39 -7.98 -0.27
C THR A 98 25.02 -8.80 -1.41
N GLY A 99 25.46 -8.09 -2.45
CA GLY A 99 26.33 -8.62 -3.50
C GLY A 99 25.77 -9.81 -4.29
N PRO A 100 26.52 -10.92 -4.48
CA PRO A 100 26.19 -12.04 -5.38
C PRO A 100 24.97 -12.89 -4.95
N ASN A 101 24.29 -12.53 -3.86
CA ASN A 101 23.27 -13.36 -3.20
C ASN A 101 21.82 -13.06 -3.64
N LEU A 102 21.61 -12.67 -4.90
CA LEU A 102 20.26 -12.60 -5.45
C LEU A 102 19.58 -13.97 -5.32
N SER A 103 18.32 -13.98 -4.88
CA SER A 103 17.52 -15.20 -4.90
C SER A 103 17.31 -15.67 -6.34
N ASP A 104 17.06 -16.96 -6.54
CA ASP A 104 16.86 -17.50 -7.89
C ASP A 104 15.65 -16.85 -8.58
N ILE A 105 14.61 -16.50 -7.82
CA ILE A 105 13.44 -15.74 -8.29
C ILE A 105 13.86 -14.35 -8.79
N GLN A 106 14.74 -13.63 -8.08
CA GLN A 106 15.25 -12.32 -8.53
C GLN A 106 16.12 -12.46 -9.77
N LYS A 107 17.00 -13.47 -9.82
CA LYS A 107 17.83 -13.74 -11.01
C LYS A 107 16.94 -13.99 -12.23
N GLU A 108 15.91 -14.81 -12.10
CA GLU A 108 14.94 -15.08 -13.15
C GLU A 108 14.16 -13.83 -13.57
N ALA A 109 13.72 -13.01 -12.62
CA ALA A 109 13.08 -11.73 -12.91
C ALA A 109 14.02 -10.77 -13.68
N ILE A 110 15.30 -10.69 -13.29
CA ILE A 110 16.32 -9.87 -13.97
C ILE A 110 16.61 -10.40 -15.38
N MET A 111 16.69 -11.72 -15.57
CA MET A 111 16.83 -12.31 -16.91
C MET A 111 15.64 -11.94 -17.80
N ARG A 112 14.41 -12.13 -17.29
CA ARG A 112 13.19 -11.73 -18.00
C ARG A 112 13.15 -10.23 -18.30
N TRP A 113 13.62 -9.37 -17.40
CA TRP A 113 13.75 -7.93 -17.66
C TRP A 113 14.70 -7.65 -18.84
N LYS A 114 15.86 -8.30 -18.88
CA LYS A 114 16.90 -8.08 -19.91
C LYS A 114 16.51 -8.63 -21.28
N GLU A 115 15.75 -9.71 -21.33
CA GLU A 115 15.27 -10.32 -22.58
C GLU A 115 14.19 -9.48 -23.28
N ILE A 116 13.54 -8.55 -22.57
CA ILE A 116 12.43 -7.79 -23.14
C ILE A 116 12.94 -6.60 -23.94
N ASP A 117 12.99 -6.80 -25.25
CA ASP A 117 13.41 -5.81 -26.24
C ASP A 117 12.41 -4.64 -26.42
N ILE A 118 11.29 -4.61 -25.69
CA ILE A 118 10.26 -3.57 -25.82
C ILE A 118 10.83 -2.16 -25.54
N LEU A 119 11.85 -2.05 -24.68
CA LEU A 119 12.48 -0.77 -24.40
C LEU A 119 13.43 -0.29 -25.51
N ASN A 120 13.93 -1.18 -26.36
CA ASN A 120 14.84 -0.86 -27.46
C ASN A 120 14.19 -1.04 -28.84
N SER A 121 12.99 -1.60 -28.92
CA SER A 121 12.24 -1.75 -30.16
C SER A 121 11.94 -0.38 -30.76
N THR A 122 12.48 -0.14 -31.95
CA THR A 122 12.24 1.07 -32.73
C THR A 122 10.91 1.03 -33.48
N ASN A 123 10.14 -0.07 -33.39
CA ASN A 123 8.89 -0.23 -34.11
C ASN A 123 7.68 -0.02 -33.17
N PRO A 124 7.11 1.20 -33.12
CA PRO A 124 5.97 1.51 -32.24
C PRO A 124 4.69 0.74 -32.61
N TYR A 125 4.62 0.14 -33.80
CA TYR A 125 3.46 -0.60 -34.30
C TYR A 125 3.49 -2.09 -33.98
N GLN A 126 4.60 -2.60 -33.44
CA GLN A 126 4.77 -4.02 -33.06
C GLN A 126 4.57 -4.29 -31.57
N LEU A 127 4.23 -3.27 -30.80
CA LEU A 127 4.04 -3.42 -29.36
C LEU A 127 2.75 -4.20 -29.10
N SER A 128 2.86 -5.24 -28.28
CA SER A 128 1.69 -5.89 -27.68
C SER A 128 0.79 -4.83 -27.01
N PRO A 129 -0.52 -5.09 -26.87
CA PRO A 129 -1.40 -4.24 -26.08
C PRO A 129 -0.73 -3.89 -24.75
N ILE A 130 -0.80 -2.61 -24.36
CA ILE A 130 -0.09 -2.10 -23.19
C ILE A 130 -0.48 -2.83 -21.91
N GLU A 131 -1.69 -3.34 -21.86
CA GLU A 131 -2.23 -4.24 -20.85
C GLU A 131 -1.28 -5.44 -20.64
N ASN A 132 -0.98 -6.16 -21.72
CA ASN A 132 -0.11 -7.34 -21.68
C ASN A 132 1.33 -6.96 -21.30
N VAL A 133 1.78 -5.78 -21.72
CA VAL A 133 3.11 -5.27 -21.37
C VAL A 133 3.17 -5.01 -19.86
N LEU A 134 2.23 -4.24 -19.31
CA LEU A 134 2.20 -3.90 -17.89
C LEU A 134 1.94 -5.12 -17.00
N GLU A 135 1.11 -6.07 -17.43
CA GLU A 135 0.90 -7.34 -16.73
C GLU A 135 2.20 -8.16 -16.66
N LYS A 136 2.94 -8.25 -17.77
CA LYS A 136 4.25 -8.91 -17.79
C LYS A 136 5.23 -8.26 -16.81
N TYR A 137 5.31 -6.92 -16.82
CA TYR A 137 6.19 -6.19 -15.91
C TYR A 137 5.73 -6.23 -14.45
N PHE A 138 4.42 -6.31 -14.20
CA PHE A 138 3.89 -6.52 -12.86
C PHE A 138 4.47 -7.81 -12.25
N HIS A 139 4.45 -8.93 -12.99
CA HIS A 139 5.02 -10.17 -12.48
C HIS A 139 6.54 -10.11 -12.29
N ILE A 140 7.26 -9.42 -13.18
CA ILE A 140 8.70 -9.21 -13.03
C ILE A 140 8.98 -8.41 -11.75
N PHE A 141 8.26 -7.31 -11.51
CA PHE A 141 8.45 -6.48 -10.33
C PHE A 141 7.97 -7.16 -9.04
N ASP A 142 6.92 -7.97 -9.11
CA ASP A 142 6.44 -8.75 -7.96
C ASP A 142 7.49 -9.76 -7.54
N ASP A 143 8.05 -10.52 -8.48
CA ASP A 143 9.15 -11.45 -8.20
C ASP A 143 10.41 -10.71 -7.74
N LEU A 144 10.75 -9.57 -8.34
CA LEU A 144 11.99 -8.84 -8.04
C LEU A 144 11.98 -8.15 -6.67
N PHE A 145 10.86 -7.52 -6.30
CA PHE A 145 10.77 -6.66 -5.11
C PHE A 145 9.93 -7.26 -3.98
N PHE A 146 8.95 -8.10 -4.31
CA PHE A 146 7.96 -8.63 -3.37
C PHE A 146 7.94 -10.16 -3.29
N ARG A 147 8.87 -10.84 -3.97
CA ARG A 147 9.02 -12.30 -4.00
C ARG A 147 7.74 -13.03 -4.44
N GLY A 148 7.00 -12.45 -5.38
CA GLY A 148 5.79 -13.07 -5.91
C GLY A 148 4.59 -13.02 -4.94
N ALA A 149 4.63 -12.12 -3.95
CA ALA A 149 3.60 -12.00 -2.92
C ALA A 149 2.29 -11.39 -3.48
N LEU A 150 2.35 -10.59 -4.54
CA LEU A 150 1.20 -9.82 -5.02
C LEU A 150 0.36 -10.56 -6.06
N LYS A 151 0.93 -11.45 -6.88
CA LYS A 151 0.25 -12.08 -8.04
C LYS A 151 -1.06 -12.81 -7.77
N ASN A 152 -1.32 -13.25 -6.53
CA ASN A 152 -2.56 -13.93 -6.17
C ASN A 152 -3.59 -13.01 -5.49
N HIS A 153 -3.23 -11.76 -5.27
CA HIS A 153 -4.00 -10.80 -4.48
C HIS A 153 -4.22 -9.47 -5.21
N VAL A 154 -3.62 -9.28 -6.38
CA VAL A 154 -3.72 -8.05 -7.15
C VAL A 154 -4.43 -8.29 -8.47
N ILE A 155 -5.38 -7.41 -8.78
CA ILE A 155 -5.98 -7.27 -10.12
C ILE A 155 -5.39 -6.01 -10.76
N LEU A 156 -4.81 -6.14 -11.94
CA LEU A 156 -4.30 -5.00 -12.71
C LEU A 156 -5.34 -4.59 -13.77
N ILE A 157 -5.74 -3.32 -13.75
CA ILE A 157 -6.67 -2.72 -14.70
C ILE A 157 -5.98 -1.57 -15.43
N ILE A 158 -6.12 -1.52 -16.75
CA ILE A 158 -5.74 -0.36 -17.55
C ILE A 158 -7.00 0.41 -17.89
N SER A 159 -7.00 1.71 -17.64
CA SER A 159 -8.14 2.58 -17.95
C SER A 159 -7.71 3.80 -18.74
N THR A 160 -8.48 4.16 -19.76
CA THR A 160 -8.32 5.44 -20.47
C THR A 160 -9.02 6.60 -19.79
N THR A 161 -9.88 6.29 -18.82
CA THR A 161 -10.60 7.29 -18.01
C THR A 161 -10.04 7.31 -16.60
N CYS A 162 -9.55 8.48 -16.17
CA CYS A 162 -9.21 8.69 -14.77
C CYS A 162 -10.51 8.88 -13.99
N ALA A 163 -10.90 7.89 -13.19
CA ALA A 163 -12.06 8.00 -12.31
C ALA A 163 -11.82 8.98 -11.15
N ALA A 164 -10.55 9.27 -10.84
CA ALA A 164 -10.18 10.16 -9.75
C ALA A 164 -10.30 11.63 -10.17
N THR A 165 -10.90 12.43 -9.29
CA THR A 165 -10.97 13.91 -9.37
C THR A 165 -9.62 14.61 -9.17
N ILE A 166 -8.49 13.88 -9.24
CA ILE A 166 -7.14 14.39 -8.97
C ILE A 166 -6.41 14.57 -10.31
N PRO A 167 -6.25 15.82 -10.81
CA PRO A 167 -5.49 16.09 -12.01
C PRO A 167 -4.07 15.53 -11.90
N GLY A 168 -3.61 14.81 -12.93
CA GLY A 168 -2.25 14.26 -12.98
C GLY A 168 -2.07 12.90 -12.29
N CYS A 169 -3.13 12.32 -11.72
CA CYS A 169 -3.11 10.94 -11.22
C CYS A 169 -2.88 9.95 -12.37
N LYS A 170 -1.85 9.12 -12.27
CA LYS A 170 -1.47 8.13 -13.31
C LYS A 170 -1.72 6.68 -12.87
N GLY A 171 -1.95 6.46 -11.59
CA GLY A 171 -2.21 5.16 -11.01
C GLY A 171 -3.03 5.33 -9.75
N HIS A 172 -3.79 4.29 -9.39
CA HIS A 172 -4.53 4.22 -8.15
C HIS A 172 -4.63 2.78 -7.69
N THR A 173 -4.50 2.58 -6.39
CA THR A 173 -4.72 1.29 -5.76
C THR A 173 -5.92 1.37 -4.83
N SER A 174 -6.87 0.45 -5.00
CA SER A 174 -7.99 0.25 -4.06
C SER A 174 -7.84 -1.04 -3.27
N GLU A 175 -8.41 -1.05 -2.08
CA GLU A 175 -8.60 -2.26 -1.27
C GLU A 175 -10.02 -2.80 -1.52
N ASP A 176 -10.10 -3.96 -2.16
CA ASP A 176 -11.36 -4.69 -2.38
C ASP A 176 -11.39 -5.91 -1.42
N SER A 177 -11.58 -5.65 -0.14
CA SER A 177 -11.70 -6.73 0.85
C SER A 177 -13.10 -7.35 0.78
N ASN A 178 -13.23 -8.47 0.09
CA ASN A 178 -14.49 -9.23 0.10
C ASN A 178 -14.55 -10.15 1.33
N VAL A 179 -15.61 -9.98 2.12
CA VAL A 179 -15.93 -10.90 3.21
C VAL A 179 -16.68 -12.10 2.64
N VAL A 180 -16.04 -13.26 2.63
CA VAL A 180 -16.68 -14.50 2.18
C VAL A 180 -17.18 -15.25 3.40
N PHE A 181 -18.49 -15.33 3.56
CA PHE A 181 -19.12 -16.16 4.58
C PHE A 181 -19.31 -17.58 4.04
N GLN A 182 -18.67 -18.57 4.66
CA GLN A 182 -18.84 -19.98 4.35
C GLN A 182 -19.38 -20.72 5.55
N ARG A 183 -20.41 -21.56 5.36
CA ARG A 183 -20.89 -22.44 6.42
C ARG A 183 -19.98 -23.66 6.51
N ALA A 184 -19.28 -23.81 7.63
CA ALA A 184 -18.48 -25.00 7.91
C ALA A 184 -19.38 -26.23 8.08
N LYS A 185 -18.80 -27.44 7.95
CA LYS A 185 -19.53 -28.71 8.06
C LYS A 185 -20.25 -28.90 9.39
N ASN A 186 -19.81 -28.23 10.45
CA ASN A 186 -20.44 -28.22 11.77
C ASN A 186 -21.55 -27.17 11.92
N GLY A 187 -21.96 -26.50 10.83
CA GLY A 187 -22.98 -25.46 10.83
C GLY A 187 -22.49 -24.06 11.24
N GLN A 188 -21.24 -23.91 11.71
CA GLN A 188 -20.67 -22.61 12.07
C GLN A 188 -20.40 -21.76 10.84
N LEU A 189 -20.74 -20.47 10.89
CA LEU A 189 -20.39 -19.51 9.86
C LEU A 189 -18.90 -19.14 10.01
N GLN A 190 -18.08 -19.56 9.04
CA GLN A 190 -16.69 -19.11 8.91
C GLN A 190 -16.65 -17.86 8.03
N CYS A 191 -16.16 -16.77 8.60
CA CYS A 191 -15.80 -15.58 7.86
C CYS A 191 -14.37 -15.74 7.32
N ARG A 192 -14.21 -15.78 6.00
CA ARG A 192 -12.90 -15.74 5.34
C ARG A 192 -12.75 -14.40 4.63
N PHE A 193 -11.74 -13.64 5.06
CA PHE A 193 -11.32 -12.44 4.35
C PHE A 193 -10.37 -12.86 3.23
N ASN A 194 -10.71 -12.49 2.00
CA ASN A 194 -9.79 -12.61 0.87
C ASN A 194 -9.36 -11.19 0.46
N PRO A 195 -8.17 -10.72 0.84
CA PRO A 195 -7.65 -9.44 0.36
C PRO A 195 -7.46 -9.54 -1.14
N ILE A 196 -8.22 -8.74 -1.85
CA ILE A 196 -7.95 -8.38 -3.23
C ILE A 196 -7.65 -6.88 -3.24
N SER A 197 -6.61 -6.50 -3.96
CA SER A 197 -6.31 -5.10 -4.22
C SER A 197 -6.34 -4.88 -5.72
N THR A 198 -6.99 -3.80 -6.15
CA THR A 198 -7.05 -3.46 -7.57
C THR A 198 -6.10 -2.31 -7.84
N ILE A 199 -5.12 -2.54 -8.71
CA ILE A 199 -4.25 -1.51 -9.25
C ILE A 199 -4.83 -1.06 -10.57
N THR A 200 -5.18 0.21 -10.69
CA THR A 200 -5.62 0.84 -11.93
C THR A 200 -4.53 1.77 -12.45
N ILE A 201 -4.07 1.57 -13.68
CA ILE A 201 -3.12 2.46 -14.36
C ILE A 201 -3.87 3.25 -15.42
N TYR A 202 -3.73 4.58 -15.37
CA TYR A 202 -4.41 5.49 -16.29
C TYR A 202 -3.53 5.83 -17.49
N ILE A 203 -4.02 5.54 -18.69
CA ILE A 203 -3.33 5.79 -19.95
C ILE A 203 -4.15 6.75 -20.78
N ASN A 204 -3.59 7.93 -21.05
CA ASN A 204 -4.27 8.89 -21.91
C ASN A 204 -4.12 8.46 -23.37
N GLU A 205 -5.24 8.29 -24.09
CA GLU A 205 -5.27 7.93 -25.52
C GLU A 205 -4.49 8.90 -26.42
N LYS A 206 -4.24 10.13 -25.95
CA LYS A 206 -3.41 11.13 -26.63
C LYS A 206 -1.91 11.02 -26.34
N LEU A 207 -1.46 9.98 -25.62
CA LEU A 207 -0.05 9.78 -25.37
C LEU A 207 0.70 9.62 -26.71
N GLU A 208 1.89 10.22 -26.77
CA GLU A 208 2.89 9.96 -27.81
C GLU A 208 3.03 8.45 -28.06
N PRO A 209 3.45 8.02 -29.27
CA PRO A 209 3.73 6.60 -29.53
C PRO A 209 4.53 6.02 -28.36
N MET A 210 4.12 4.85 -27.89
CA MET A 210 4.65 4.17 -26.70
C MET A 210 6.17 4.08 -26.75
N SER A 211 6.83 5.11 -26.24
CA SER A 211 8.28 5.21 -26.24
C SER A 211 8.81 4.55 -24.98
N GLY A 212 10.07 4.09 -25.03
CA GLY A 212 10.75 3.57 -23.84
C GLY A 212 10.72 4.55 -22.67
N LYS A 213 10.67 5.87 -22.92
CA LYS A 213 10.52 6.90 -21.88
C LYS A 213 9.14 6.87 -21.22
N VAL A 214 8.06 6.76 -22.01
CA VAL A 214 6.69 6.66 -21.49
C VAL A 214 6.53 5.37 -20.67
N LEU A 215 7.01 4.23 -21.20
CA LEU A 215 6.96 2.94 -20.50
C LEU A 215 7.72 2.96 -19.17
N LYS A 216 8.94 3.53 -19.14
CA LYS A 216 9.69 3.70 -17.88
C LYS A 216 8.92 4.55 -16.86
N GLY A 217 8.20 5.56 -17.33
CA GLY A 217 7.29 6.34 -16.48
C GLY A 217 6.16 5.47 -15.91
N LEU A 218 5.53 4.63 -16.73
CA LEU A 218 4.47 3.72 -16.29
C LEU A 218 5.00 2.63 -15.34
N PHE A 219 6.23 2.15 -15.50
CA PHE A 219 6.84 1.21 -14.56
C PHE A 219 7.02 1.83 -13.17
N GLY A 220 7.44 3.09 -13.10
CA GLY A 220 7.49 3.83 -11.85
C GLY A 220 6.12 3.95 -11.17
N VAL A 221 5.07 4.23 -11.95
CA VAL A 221 3.68 4.27 -11.43
C VAL A 221 3.23 2.89 -10.97
N LEU A 222 3.47 1.83 -11.77
CA LEU A 222 3.09 0.47 -11.42
C LEU A 222 3.72 0.03 -10.09
N VAL A 223 5.01 0.25 -9.89
CA VAL A 223 5.69 -0.13 -8.65
C VAL A 223 5.24 0.74 -7.46
N HIS A 224 4.90 2.01 -7.68
CA HIS A 224 4.27 2.85 -6.66
C HIS A 224 2.97 2.23 -6.16
N GLU A 225 2.08 1.84 -7.07
CA GLU A 225 0.80 1.22 -6.74
C GLU A 225 0.98 -0.17 -6.12
N MET A 226 1.96 -0.96 -6.56
CA MET A 226 2.30 -2.23 -5.92
C MET A 226 2.72 -2.08 -4.46
N CYS A 227 3.38 -0.97 -4.09
CA CYS A 227 3.70 -0.68 -2.69
C CYS A 227 2.42 -0.46 -1.85
N HIS A 228 1.44 0.28 -2.37
CA HIS A 228 0.14 0.43 -1.71
C HIS A 228 -0.58 -0.91 -1.57
N ALA A 229 -0.65 -1.68 -2.65
CA ALA A 229 -1.29 -2.99 -2.64
C ALA A 229 -0.66 -3.91 -1.59
N PHE A 230 0.68 -3.89 -1.48
CA PHE A 230 1.40 -4.66 -0.46
C PHE A 230 1.00 -4.28 0.96
N PHE A 231 0.88 -2.98 1.26
CA PHE A 231 0.38 -2.53 2.55
C PHE A 231 -1.09 -2.89 2.78
N TYR A 232 -1.96 -2.80 1.77
CA TYR A 232 -3.38 -3.18 1.93
C TYR A 232 -3.57 -4.67 2.17
N ILE A 233 -2.82 -5.53 1.48
CA ILE A 233 -2.96 -6.99 1.58
C ILE A 233 -2.42 -7.52 2.92
N TYR A 234 -1.25 -7.03 3.35
CA TYR A 234 -0.53 -7.62 4.48
C TYR A 234 -0.51 -6.75 5.74
N GLY A 235 -0.82 -5.46 5.61
CA GLY A 235 -0.83 -4.49 6.71
C GLY A 235 -1.96 -4.76 7.70
N CYS A 236 -1.66 -4.59 8.98
CA CYS A 236 -2.64 -4.74 10.05
C CYS A 236 -3.82 -3.79 9.84
N VAL A 237 -5.04 -4.34 9.97
CA VAL A 237 -6.29 -3.62 9.75
C VAL A 237 -6.91 -3.03 11.01
N GLY A 238 -6.26 -3.25 12.16
CA GLY A 238 -6.67 -2.63 13.41
C GLY A 238 -6.42 -1.13 13.41
N ASN A 239 -7.17 -0.39 14.22
CA ASN A 239 -7.03 1.07 14.38
C ASN A 239 -5.60 1.50 14.75
N CYS A 240 -4.87 0.64 15.48
CA CYS A 240 -3.46 0.87 15.82
C CYS A 240 -2.52 0.94 14.61
N CYS A 241 -2.98 0.53 13.42
CA CYS A 241 -2.18 0.46 12.20
C CYS A 241 -2.81 1.11 10.97
N ARG A 242 -4.13 1.41 10.96
CA ARG A 242 -4.83 2.00 9.79
C ARG A 242 -5.00 3.52 9.82
N ASP A 243 -5.00 4.15 10.99
CA ASP A 243 -5.46 5.54 11.11
C ASP A 243 -4.37 6.54 10.78
N GLY A 244 -4.17 6.82 9.48
CA GLY A 244 -3.52 8.03 8.94
C GLY A 244 -2.26 8.45 9.68
N SER A 245 -1.51 7.48 10.21
CA SER A 245 -0.42 7.70 11.13
C SER A 245 0.75 8.28 10.36
N LEU A 246 1.72 8.88 11.06
CA LEU A 246 2.95 9.36 10.42
C LEU A 246 3.63 8.26 9.57
N ASP A 247 3.50 7.00 10.01
CA ASP A 247 4.06 5.83 9.33
C ASP A 247 3.40 5.54 7.98
N LEU A 248 2.07 5.59 7.88
CA LEU A 248 1.35 5.30 6.64
C LEU A 248 1.02 6.54 5.83
N GLY A 249 0.87 7.70 6.45
CA GLY A 249 0.41 8.91 5.80
C GLY A 249 -1.11 9.02 5.74
N THR A 250 -1.61 10.23 5.51
CA THR A 250 -3.04 10.50 5.30
C THR A 250 -3.52 9.92 3.97
N ARG A 251 -2.63 9.85 2.97
CA ARG A 251 -2.89 9.32 1.63
C ARG A 251 -2.12 8.04 1.31
N GLY A 252 -1.50 7.42 2.32
CA GLY A 252 -0.69 6.22 2.13
C GLY A 252 0.78 6.51 1.79
N HIS A 253 1.25 7.76 1.85
CA HIS A 253 2.62 8.14 1.49
C HIS A 253 3.52 8.57 2.67
N GLY A 254 3.22 8.07 3.87
CA GLY A 254 3.97 8.35 5.11
C GLY A 254 5.38 7.74 5.15
N ILE A 255 6.01 7.73 6.34
CA ILE A 255 7.42 7.32 6.51
C ILE A 255 7.69 5.94 5.92
N MET A 256 6.83 4.96 6.18
CA MET A 256 7.05 3.58 5.75
C MET A 256 6.90 3.42 4.23
N PHE A 257 6.03 4.21 3.61
CA PHE A 257 5.91 4.26 2.15
C PHE A 257 7.17 4.87 1.51
N GLN A 258 7.65 5.99 2.05
CA GLN A 258 8.87 6.62 1.55
C GLN A 258 10.09 5.69 1.71
N GLU A 259 10.13 4.92 2.80
CA GLU A 259 11.20 3.97 3.07
C GLU A 259 11.21 2.79 2.08
N ILE A 260 10.09 2.10 1.89
CA ILE A 260 10.04 0.96 0.95
C ILE A 260 10.33 1.41 -0.49
N THR A 261 9.75 2.53 -0.91
CA THR A 261 9.94 3.04 -2.27
C THR A 261 11.36 3.56 -2.47
N PHE A 262 12.00 4.18 -1.48
CA PHE A 262 13.41 4.55 -1.57
C PHE A 262 14.31 3.31 -1.77
N ASN A 263 14.12 2.27 -0.96
CA ASN A 263 14.91 1.04 -1.05
C ASN A 263 14.74 0.33 -2.41
N ILE A 264 13.51 0.24 -2.92
CA ILE A 264 13.24 -0.30 -4.25
C ILE A 264 13.91 0.55 -5.33
N GLN A 265 13.85 1.88 -5.23
CA GLN A 265 14.46 2.78 -6.20
C GLN A 265 15.98 2.62 -6.27
N ILE A 266 16.64 2.44 -5.12
CA ILE A 266 18.08 2.17 -5.04
C ILE A 266 18.42 0.84 -5.73
N MET A 267 17.68 -0.24 -5.43
CA MET A 267 17.90 -1.54 -6.07
C MET A 267 17.68 -1.47 -7.59
N ALA A 268 16.59 -0.83 -8.03
CA ALA A 268 16.27 -0.67 -9.44
C ALA A 268 17.34 0.09 -10.23
N ALA A 269 17.92 1.13 -9.61
CA ALA A 269 18.95 1.95 -10.25
C ALA A 269 20.27 1.18 -10.52
N SER A 270 20.51 0.07 -9.83
CA SER A 270 21.70 -0.76 -10.07
C SER A 270 21.72 -1.33 -11.49
N GLU A 271 22.84 -1.14 -12.21
CA GLU A 271 23.06 -1.68 -13.57
C GLU A 271 22.93 -3.21 -13.65
N SER A 272 23.29 -3.91 -12.57
CA SER A 272 23.16 -5.36 -12.51
C SER A 272 21.72 -5.86 -12.43
N VAL A 273 20.80 -4.98 -12.00
CA VAL A 273 19.38 -5.29 -11.76
C VAL A 273 18.52 -4.75 -12.91
N LEU A 274 18.07 -3.49 -12.86
CA LEU A 274 17.29 -2.87 -13.95
C LEU A 274 18.10 -1.82 -14.73
N GLY A 275 19.15 -1.25 -14.14
CA GLY A 275 19.92 -0.16 -14.73
C GLY A 275 19.10 1.09 -15.03
N CYS A 276 17.97 1.28 -14.33
CA CYS A 276 17.10 2.43 -14.53
C CYS A 276 16.49 2.91 -13.23
N ASN A 277 16.38 4.23 -13.11
CA ASN A 277 15.74 4.86 -11.97
C ASN A 277 14.22 4.86 -12.16
N LEU A 278 13.51 4.03 -11.38
CA LEU A 278 12.05 4.01 -11.36
C LEU A 278 11.53 5.25 -10.62
N ASN A 279 11.05 6.24 -11.37
CA ASN A 279 10.43 7.42 -10.79
C ASN A 279 9.02 7.07 -10.27
N MET A 280 8.94 6.72 -8.99
CA MET A 280 7.69 6.43 -8.27
C MET A 280 6.98 7.70 -7.75
N GLY A 281 7.35 8.90 -8.18
CA GLY A 281 6.68 10.14 -7.75
C GLY A 281 6.85 10.50 -6.26
N ARG A 282 7.78 9.85 -5.54
CA ARG A 282 7.95 9.95 -4.08
C ARG A 282 7.95 11.38 -3.53
N TYR A 283 8.68 12.27 -4.19
CA TYR A 283 8.79 13.68 -3.80
C TYR A 283 7.44 14.40 -3.79
N PHE A 284 6.66 14.25 -4.87
CA PHE A 284 5.34 14.89 -4.98
C PHE A 284 4.33 14.27 -4.02
N SER A 285 4.39 12.96 -3.82
CA SER A 285 3.57 12.27 -2.82
C SER A 285 3.86 12.77 -1.40
N LEU A 286 5.14 12.94 -1.04
CA LEU A 286 5.52 13.47 0.27
C LEU A 286 5.09 14.93 0.44
N LEU A 287 5.26 15.77 -0.58
CA LEU A 287 4.76 17.16 -0.55
C LEU A 287 3.26 17.20 -0.26
N GLN A 288 2.50 16.30 -0.86
CA GLN A 288 1.06 16.22 -0.67
C GLN A 288 0.68 15.81 0.76
N GLU A 289 1.41 14.86 1.37
CA GLU A 289 1.23 14.47 2.78
C GLU A 289 1.55 15.62 3.73
N LEU A 290 2.69 16.30 3.53
CA LEU A 290 3.11 17.42 4.38
C LEU A 290 2.20 18.63 4.24
N ARG A 291 1.55 18.82 3.08
CA ARG A 291 0.50 19.82 2.92
C ARG A 291 -0.72 19.51 3.79
N ASP A 292 -1.15 18.24 3.79
CA ASP A 292 -2.33 17.80 4.51
C ASP A 292 -2.07 17.72 6.04
N LYS A 293 -0.81 17.53 6.45
CA LYS A 293 -0.37 17.44 7.85
C LYS A 293 0.95 18.20 8.10
N GLN A 294 0.88 19.53 8.17
CA GLN A 294 2.06 20.39 8.32
C GLN A 294 2.96 20.04 9.53
N GLY A 295 2.37 19.61 10.65
CA GLY A 295 3.11 19.22 11.86
C GLY A 295 3.99 17.98 11.71
N TRP A 296 3.92 17.25 10.59
CA TRP A 296 4.78 16.10 10.33
C TRP A 296 6.15 16.47 9.79
N LYS A 297 6.31 17.69 9.26
CA LYS A 297 7.57 18.14 8.68
C LYS A 297 8.75 18.01 9.67
N GLU A 298 8.53 18.37 10.92
CA GLU A 298 9.55 18.33 11.98
C GLU A 298 9.83 16.91 12.50
N GLN A 299 8.98 15.94 12.12
CA GLN A 299 9.06 14.55 12.57
C GLN A 299 9.70 13.63 11.52
N MET A 300 9.97 14.15 10.31
CA MET A 300 10.52 13.39 9.19
C MET A 300 11.91 13.89 8.81
N ASP A 301 12.91 13.02 8.92
CA ASP A 301 14.20 13.24 8.27
C ASP A 301 14.09 12.89 6.78
N VAL A 302 13.73 13.88 5.97
CA VAL A 302 13.54 13.70 4.52
C VAL A 302 14.87 13.53 3.77
N SER A 303 15.99 13.95 4.38
CA SER A 303 17.31 13.88 3.76
C SER A 303 17.79 12.43 3.58
N ARG A 304 17.39 11.54 4.50
CA ARG A 304 17.69 10.10 4.43
C ARG A 304 17.17 9.42 3.16
N TRP A 305 16.15 10.00 2.52
CA TRP A 305 15.55 9.50 1.27
C TRP A 305 16.12 10.17 0.01
N GLY A 306 17.16 10.99 0.18
CA GLY A 306 17.81 11.75 -0.87
C GLY A 306 17.06 13.01 -1.29
N PHE A 307 16.15 13.53 -0.46
CA PHE A 307 15.46 14.79 -0.74
C PHE A 307 16.24 16.00 -0.22
N ASP A 308 16.23 17.08 -0.99
CA ASP A 308 16.70 18.39 -0.53
C ASP A 308 15.62 19.03 0.35
N GLU A 309 15.89 19.09 1.65
CA GLU A 309 14.97 19.65 2.64
C GLU A 309 14.62 21.12 2.36
N LYS A 310 15.61 21.95 1.97
CA LYS A 310 15.37 23.37 1.67
C LYS A 310 14.45 23.52 0.47
N LYS A 311 14.68 22.71 -0.56
CA LYS A 311 13.80 22.68 -1.74
C LYS A 311 12.38 22.25 -1.37
N LEU A 312 12.23 21.19 -0.58
CA LEU A 312 10.94 20.70 -0.12
C LEU A 312 10.16 21.79 0.64
N ILE A 313 10.84 22.52 1.54
CA ILE A 313 10.26 23.64 2.29
C ILE A 313 9.79 24.75 1.36
N ASN A 314 10.63 25.16 0.40
CA ASN A 314 10.29 26.21 -0.55
C ASN A 314 9.09 25.83 -1.43
N ASP A 315 9.03 24.58 -1.88
CA ASP A 315 7.92 24.09 -2.71
C ASP A 315 6.61 23.98 -1.90
N LEU A 316 6.67 23.61 -0.61
CA LEU A 316 5.49 23.65 0.28
C LEU A 316 4.94 25.06 0.45
N VAL A 317 5.80 26.08 0.58
CA VAL A 317 5.37 27.48 0.71
C VAL A 317 4.67 27.96 -0.57
N LYS A 318 5.24 27.67 -1.75
CA LYS A 318 4.69 28.08 -3.05
C LYS A 318 3.31 27.50 -3.36
N ILE A 319 3.00 26.31 -2.83
CA ILE A 319 1.70 25.67 -3.03
C ILE A 319 0.61 26.31 -2.14
N ASN A 320 1.01 26.99 -1.06
CA ASN A 320 0.09 27.64 -0.11
C ASN A 320 -0.15 29.13 -0.38
N THR A 321 0.58 29.73 -1.33
CA THR A 321 0.42 31.12 -1.80
C THR A 321 -0.31 31.17 -3.13
#